data_AF-A0A3G9JPI6-F1
#
_entry.id   AF-A0A3G9JPI6-F1
#
_cell.length_a   1.000
_cell.length_b   1.000
_cell.length_c   1.000
_cell.angle_alpha   90.00
_cell.angle_beta   90.00
_cell.angle_gamma   90.00
#
_symmetry.space_group_name_H-M   'P 1'
#
loop_
_entity.id
_entity.type
_entity.pdbx_description
1 polymer ?
#
loop_
_entity_poly.entity_id
_entity_poly.type
_entity_poly.pdbx_seq_one_letter_code
_entity_poly.pdbx_strand_id
1 'polypeptide(L)' 'MSKPLQLSAETAVKLSKELNVPLEHLMHMPKHILLQKLAELAKNSNNAPEPTAENNQADKGATDS' A
#
# COMPACT_ATOMS: atom_id res chain seq x y z
N MET A 1 -14.22 -8.67 23.43
CA MET A 1 -14.78 -8.93 22.08
C MET A 1 -14.16 -7.96 21.08
N SER A 2 -13.07 -8.35 20.42
CA SER A 2 -12.48 -7.58 19.30
C SER A 2 -13.43 -7.68 18.11
N LYS A 3 -14.18 -6.62 17.86
CA LYS A 3 -15.12 -6.54 16.73
C LYS A 3 -14.29 -6.53 15.44
N PRO A 4 -14.44 -7.52 14.53
CA PRO A 4 -13.66 -7.56 13.31
C PRO A 4 -13.88 -6.27 12.51
N LEU A 5 -12.82 -5.81 11.85
CA LEU A 5 -12.90 -4.71 10.91
C LEU A 5 -13.97 -5.04 9.88
N GLN A 6 -14.98 -4.18 9.77
CA GLN A 6 -15.99 -4.26 8.70
C GLN A 6 -15.40 -3.68 7.42
N LEU A 7 -14.24 -4.19 7.01
CA LEU A 7 -13.56 -3.77 5.80
C LEU A 7 -13.75 -4.88 4.77
N SER A 8 -14.28 -4.53 3.61
CA SER A 8 -14.36 -5.49 2.51
C SER A 8 -12.95 -5.81 2.02
N ALA A 9 -12.76 -7.01 1.45
CA ALA A 9 -11.48 -7.40 0.86
C ALA A 9 -11.03 -6.40 -0.22
N GLU A 10 -11.97 -5.85 -0.98
CA GLU A 10 -11.68 -4.87 -2.03
C GLU A 10 -11.13 -3.56 -1.44
N THR A 11 -11.76 -3.03 -0.38
CA THR A 11 -11.26 -1.81 0.28
C THR A 11 -9.91 -2.06 0.94
N ALA A 12 -9.70 -3.24 1.55
CA ALA A 12 -8.42 -3.61 2.16
C ALA A 12 -7.26 -3.60 1.14
N VAL A 13 -7.50 -4.14 -0.06
CA VAL A 13 -6.52 -4.18 -1.16
C VAL A 13 -6.22 -2.81 -1.75
N LYS A 14 -7.22 -1.91 -1.79
CA LYS A 14 -7.00 -0.52 -2.24
C LYS A 14 -6.17 0.25 -1.20
N LEU A 15 -6.55 0.16 0.07
CA LEU A 15 -5.84 0.82 1.16
C LEU A 15 -4.41 0.30 1.33
N SER A 16 -4.15 -1.00 1.12
CA SER A 16 -2.80 -1.56 1.21
C SER A 16 -1.85 -0.94 0.19
N LYS A 17 -2.35 -0.69 -1.03
CA LYS A 17 -1.61 -0.02 -2.10
C LYS A 17 -1.40 1.46 -1.83
N GLU A 18 -2.45 2.18 -1.46
CA GLU A 18 -2.37 3.62 -1.17
C GLU A 18 -1.46 3.93 0.03
N LEU A 19 -1.52 3.09 1.06
CA LEU A 19 -0.68 3.22 2.25
C LEU A 19 0.71 2.59 2.09
N ASN A 20 0.95 1.89 0.99
CA ASN A 20 2.13 1.06 0.77
C ASN A 20 2.43 0.11 1.96
N VAL A 21 1.38 -0.52 2.49
CA VAL A 21 1.43 -1.46 3.62
C VAL A 21 0.96 -2.84 3.16
N PRO A 22 1.61 -3.95 3.57
CA PRO A 22 1.15 -5.30 3.22
C PRO A 22 -0.28 -5.58 3.68
N LEU A 23 -1.06 -6.29 2.84
CA LEU A 23 -2.46 -6.63 3.12
C LEU A 23 -2.62 -7.44 4.42
N GLU A 24 -1.72 -8.40 4.67
CA GLU A 24 -1.65 -9.17 5.92
C GLU A 24 -1.60 -8.25 7.13
N HIS A 25 -0.73 -7.24 7.09
CA HIS A 25 -0.56 -6.29 8.19
C HIS A 25 -1.80 -5.38 8.33
N LEU A 26 -2.41 -4.99 7.21
CA LEU A 26 -3.61 -4.16 7.19
C LEU A 26 -4.83 -4.86 7.81
N MET A 27 -4.98 -6.18 7.61
CA MET A 27 -6.06 -6.99 8.20
C MET A 27 -5.94 -7.13 9.73
N HIS A 28 -4.72 -7.12 10.26
CA HIS A 28 -4.44 -7.18 11.69
C HIS A 28 -4.32 -5.78 12.32
N MET A 29 -4.33 -4.73 11.51
CA MET A 29 -4.10 -3.37 11.96
C MET A 29 -5.29 -2.86 12.79
N PRO A 30 -5.07 -2.28 13.97
CA PRO A 30 -6.17 -1.70 14.73
C PRO A 30 -6.72 -0.44 14.05
N LYS A 31 -8.03 -0.22 14.17
CA LYS A 31 -8.78 0.88 13.49
C LYS A 31 -8.18 2.28 13.69
N HIS A 32 -7.67 2.59 14.89
CA HIS A 32 -7.13 3.92 15.17
C HIS A 32 -5.85 4.21 14.38
N ILE A 33 -5.02 3.19 14.13
CA ILE A 33 -3.80 3.33 13.31
C ILE A 33 -4.16 3.53 11.84
N LEU A 34 -5.18 2.82 11.33
CA LEU A 34 -5.70 3.03 9.98
C LEU A 34 -6.20 4.46 9.79
N LEU A 35 -6.96 4.99 10.76
CA LEU A 35 -7.46 6.38 10.71
C LEU A 35 -6.32 7.39 10.73
N GLN A 36 -5.27 7.15 11.51
CA GLN A 36 -4.09 8.03 11.54
C GLN A 36 -3.38 8.04 10.18
N LYS A 37 -3.13 6.86 9.61
CA LYS A 37 -2.50 6.71 8.29
C LYS A 37 -3.33 7.34 7.17
N LEU A 38 -4.66 7.20 7.21
CA LEU A 38 -5.57 7.86 6.27
C LEU A 38 -5.53 9.39 6.41
N ALA A 39 -5.45 9.91 7.63
CA ALA A 39 -5.31 11.34 7.87
C ALA A 39 -3.95 11.87 7.39
N GLU A 40 -2.88 11.09 7.52
CA GLU A 40 -1.57 11.39 6.95
C GLU A 40 -1.60 11.39 5.40
N LEU A 41 -2.24 10.41 4.78
CA LEU A 41 -2.46 10.35 3.33
C LEU A 41 -3.22 11.59 2.82
N ALA A 42 -4.33 11.94 3.46
CA ALA A 42 -5.16 13.07 3.05
C ALA A 42 -4.40 14.41 3.13
N LYS A 43 -3.48 14.54 4.09
CA LYS A 43 -2.58 15.71 4.19
C LYS A 43 -1.55 15.73 3.07
N ASN A 44 -1.01 14.57 2.70
CA ASN A 44 0.01 14.44 1.67
C ASN A 44 -0.55 14.50 0.24
N SER A 45 -1.81 14.14 0.01
CA SER A 45 -2.47 14.27 -1.31
C SER A 45 -2.57 15.73 -1.80
N ASN A 46 -2.33 16.72 -0.95
CA ASN A 46 -2.28 18.13 -1.35
C ASN A 46 -0.90 18.56 -1.89
N ASN A 47 0.08 17.63 -1.95
CA ASN A 47 1.43 17.89 -2.44
C ASN A 47 2.00 16.63 -3.13
N ALA A 48 1.54 16.35 -4.36
CA ALA A 48 2.10 15.27 -5.18
C ALA A 48 3.54 15.62 -5.62
N PRO A 49 4.46 14.63 -5.60
CA PRO A 49 4.75 13.99 -6.88
C PRO A 49 4.81 12.45 -6.81
N GLU A 50 4.21 11.86 -7.85
CA GLU A 50 4.60 10.70 -8.68
C GLU A 50 5.08 9.37 -8.05
N PRO A 51 4.69 8.23 -8.68
CA PRO A 51 5.11 6.90 -8.26
C PRO A 51 6.59 6.71 -8.63
N THR A 52 7.42 6.40 -7.65
CA THR A 52 8.77 5.89 -7.91
C THR A 52 8.64 4.46 -8.44
N ALA A 53 8.56 4.38 -9.77
CA ALA A 53 9.03 3.23 -10.51
C ALA A 53 10.56 3.29 -10.59
N GLU A 54 11.26 2.39 -9.88
CA GLU A 54 12.68 2.07 -10.11
C GLU A 54 12.92 0.68 -9.49
N ASN A 55 12.75 -0.41 -10.24
CA ASN A 55 13.70 -1.07 -11.16
C ASN A 55 14.99 -1.56 -10.47
N ASN A 56 15.20 -2.89 -10.47
CA ASN A 56 16.46 -3.52 -10.91
C ASN A 56 16.42 -5.06 -10.78
N GLN A 57 16.27 -5.78 -11.91
CA GLN A 57 17.29 -6.77 -12.28
C GLN A 57 17.33 -6.99 -13.81
N ALA A 58 18.16 -6.14 -14.42
CA ALA A 58 19.11 -6.40 -15.50
C ALA A 58 18.83 -7.56 -16.46
N ASP A 59 18.40 -7.17 -17.67
CA ASP A 59 18.98 -7.57 -18.95
C ASP A 59 20.44 -8.07 -18.86
N LYS A 60 20.66 -9.28 -19.35
CA LYS A 60 21.87 -9.64 -20.10
C LYS A 60 21.47 -10.49 -21.30
N GLY A 61 21.14 -9.84 -22.41
CA GLY A 61 21.31 -10.44 -23.72
C GLY A 61 22.78 -10.79 -23.97
N ALA A 62 23.03 -11.97 -24.53
CA ALA A 62 24.18 -12.28 -25.37
C ALA A 62 23.96 -13.64 -26.07
N THR A 63 23.85 -13.58 -27.41
CA THR A 63 24.56 -14.42 -28.41
C THR A 63 24.45 -15.96 -28.30
N ASP A 64 24.31 -16.78 -29.33
CA ASP A 64 24.32 -16.70 -30.79
C ASP A 64 24.14 -18.17 -31.24
N SER A 65 23.47 -18.40 -32.38
CA SER A 65 23.45 -19.63 -33.20
C SER A 65 22.91 -20.96 -32.62
#